data_AF-A0A2A5EFA3-F1
#
_entry.id   AF-A0A2A5EFA3-F1
#
_cell.length_a   1.000
_cell.length_b   1.000
_cell.length_c   1.000
_cell.angle_alpha   90.00
_cell.angle_beta   90.00
_cell.angle_gamma   90.00
#
_symmetry.space_group_name_H-M   'P 1'
#
loop_
_entity.id
_entity.type
_entity.pdbx_description
1 polymer ?
#
loop_
_entity_poly.entity_id
_entity_poly.type
_entity_poly.pdbx_seq_one_letter_code
_entity_poly.pdbx_strand_id
1 'polypeptide(L)'
;MNNITAYIIYLFIASVTTVLVGKDLHKNGYYLILNLFDNESFTKTINSILLTGYYLINLGYAAITIPSFQQITNMELLLTELSTHIGSIFLILGALHFNNIIVLNLLSKRKQKIIQLFNN
;
A
#
# COMPACT_ATOMS: atom_id res chain seq x y z
N MET A 1 -17.23 -5.54 26.83
CA MET A 1 -15.75 -5.70 26.93
C MET A 1 -15.10 -4.37 26.56
N ASN A 2 -13.92 -4.03 27.06
CA ASN A 2 -13.24 -2.81 26.62
C ASN A 2 -12.79 -2.97 25.17
N ASN A 3 -13.27 -2.12 24.26
CA ASN A 3 -12.90 -2.11 22.85
C ASN A 3 -11.39 -1.87 22.60
N ILE A 4 -10.67 -1.41 23.63
CA ILE A 4 -9.22 -1.16 23.61
C ILE A 4 -8.43 -2.36 23.11
N THR A 5 -8.79 -3.58 23.54
CA THR A 5 -8.09 -4.80 23.09
C THR A 5 -8.21 -5.00 21.58
N ALA A 6 -9.40 -4.74 21.01
CA ALA A 6 -9.63 -4.83 19.57
C ALA A 6 -8.82 -3.78 18.81
N TYR A 7 -8.75 -2.55 19.33
CA TYR A 7 -7.97 -1.47 18.72
C TYR A 7 -6.49 -1.78 18.67
N ILE A 8 -5.94 -2.32 19.77
CA ILE A 8 -4.53 -2.71 19.83
C ILE A 8 -4.22 -3.83 18.84
N ILE A 9 -5.06 -4.88 18.79
CA ILE A 9 -4.88 -5.99 17.85
C ILE A 9 -4.96 -5.50 16.41
N TYR A 10 -5.98 -4.69 16.10
CA TYR A 10 -6.18 -4.12 14.77
C TYR A 10 -4.98 -3.25 14.34
N LEU A 11 -4.57 -2.29 15.17
CA LEU A 11 -3.43 -1.42 14.87
C LEU A 11 -2.14 -2.21 14.71
N PHE A 12 -1.92 -3.23 15.54
CA PHE A 12 -0.75 -4.09 15.44
C PHE A 12 -0.71 -4.81 14.10
N ILE A 13 -1.81 -5.50 13.73
CA ILE A 13 -1.89 -6.23 12.46
C ILE A 13 -1.75 -5.27 11.27
N ALA A 14 -2.49 -4.15 11.28
CA ALA A 14 -2.45 -3.15 10.21
C ALA A 14 -1.04 -2.54 10.06
N SER A 15 -0.36 -2.23 11.16
CA SER A 15 0.99 -1.65 11.12
C SER A 15 2.01 -2.67 10.60
N VAL A 16 1.98 -3.90 11.10
CA VAL A 16 2.91 -4.97 10.68
C VAL A 16 2.75 -5.26 9.19
N THR A 17 1.51 -5.44 8.72
CA THR A 17 1.26 -5.71 7.30
C THR A 17 1.63 -4.53 6.42
N THR A 18 1.33 -3.29 6.84
CA THR A 18 1.78 -2.08 6.14
C THR A 18 3.30 -2.05 6.00
N VAL A 19 4.06 -2.31 7.06
CA VAL A 19 5.53 -2.30 7.00
C VAL A 19 6.07 -3.41 6.08
N LEU A 20 5.54 -4.63 6.18
CA LEU A 20 6.00 -5.76 5.37
C LEU A 20 5.74 -5.52 3.87
N VAL A 21 4.50 -5.17 3.52
CA VAL A 21 4.11 -4.92 2.13
C VAL A 21 4.83 -3.69 1.59
N GLY A 22 5.00 -2.63 2.38
CA GLY A 22 5.76 -1.45 2.00
C GLY A 22 7.22 -1.75 1.69
N LYS A 23 7.88 -2.61 2.48
CA LYS A 23 9.25 -3.08 2.21
C LYS A 23 9.35 -3.84 0.90
N ASP A 24 8.40 -4.73 0.63
CA ASP A 24 8.36 -5.48 -0.63
C ASP A 24 8.12 -4.55 -1.83
N LEU A 25 7.21 -3.59 -1.69
CA LEU A 25 6.95 -2.55 -2.69
C LEU A 25 8.20 -1.72 -2.97
N HIS A 26 8.92 -1.29 -1.93
CA HIS A 26 10.13 -0.52 -2.10
C HIS A 26 11.23 -1.32 -2.78
N LYS A 27 11.43 -2.59 -2.40
CA LYS A 27 12.45 -3.45 -3.03
C LYS A 27 12.13 -3.75 -4.50
N ASN A 28 10.89 -4.13 -4.79
CA ASN A 28 10.51 -4.55 -6.14
C ASN A 28 10.23 -3.34 -7.07
N GLY A 29 9.69 -2.25 -6.52
CA GLY A 29 9.44 -1.00 -7.25
C GLY A 29 10.71 -0.30 -7.71
N TYR A 30 11.82 -0.47 -6.98
CA TYR A 30 13.12 0.07 -7.37
C TYR A 30 13.52 -0.33 -8.80
N TYR A 31 13.56 -1.63 -9.10
CA TYR A 31 13.99 -2.12 -10.41
C TYR A 31 13.09 -1.65 -11.54
N LEU A 32 11.81 -1.53 -11.26
CA LEU A 32 10.82 -1.14 -12.23
C LEU A 32 10.89 0.37 -12.54
N ILE A 33 11.13 1.22 -11.54
CA ILE A 33 11.40 2.65 -11.76
C ILE A 33 12.75 2.83 -12.47
N LEU A 34 13.77 2.06 -12.08
CA LEU A 34 15.09 2.11 -12.70
C LEU A 34 15.03 1.80 -14.20
N ASN A 35 14.33 0.74 -14.58
CA ASN A 35 14.16 0.34 -15.98
C ASN A 35 13.37 1.37 -16.83
N LEU A 36 12.59 2.25 -16.20
CA LEU A 36 11.84 3.30 -16.90
C LEU A 36 12.67 4.56 -17.13
N PHE A 37 13.44 4.98 -16.12
CA PHE A 37 14.12 6.27 -16.12
C PHE A 37 15.64 6.19 -16.33
N ASP A 38 16.24 5.00 -16.25
CA ASP A 38 17.69 4.76 -16.35
C ASP A 38 18.55 5.71 -15.48
N ASN A 39 17.97 6.18 -14.36
CA ASN A 39 18.61 7.12 -13.45
C ASN A 39 18.49 6.60 -12.02
N GLU A 40 19.60 6.13 -11.48
CA GLU A 40 19.66 5.49 -10.16
C GLU A 40 19.29 6.45 -9.02
N SER A 41 19.78 7.70 -9.07
CA SER A 41 19.52 8.71 -8.04
C SER A 41 18.05 9.12 -8.02
N PHE A 42 17.46 9.33 -9.19
CA PHE A 42 16.04 9.63 -9.34
C PHE A 42 15.17 8.46 -8.84
N THR A 43 15.56 7.23 -9.20
CA THR A 43 14.88 6.00 -8.77
C THR A 43 14.83 5.89 -7.26
N LYS A 44 15.98 6.03 -6.57
CA LYS A 44 16.05 5.97 -5.10
C LYS A 44 15.19 7.03 -4.44
N THR A 45 15.20 8.24 -4.98
CA THR A 45 14.44 9.38 -4.45
C THR A 45 12.94 9.13 -4.56
N ILE A 46 12.44 8.83 -5.76
CA ILE A 46 11.01 8.60 -5.99
C ILE A 46 10.53 7.40 -5.18
N ASN A 47 11.28 6.31 -5.17
CA ASN A 47 10.90 5.10 -4.46
C ASN A 47 10.81 5.32 -2.93
N SER A 48 11.63 6.22 -2.38
CA SER A 48 11.57 6.59 -0.94
C SER A 48 10.38 7.49 -0.62
N ILE A 49 10.07 8.45 -1.51
CA ILE A 49 8.88 9.32 -1.37
C ILE A 49 7.61 8.48 -1.45
N LEU A 50 7.53 7.56 -2.42
CA LEU A 50 6.40 6.65 -2.58
C LEU A 50 6.21 5.75 -1.35
N LEU A 51 7.31 5.22 -0.78
CA LEU A 51 7.25 4.43 0.44
C LEU A 51 6.72 5.24 1.63
N THR A 52 7.19 6.48 1.76
CA THR A 52 6.75 7.38 2.84
C THR A 52 5.27 7.71 2.72
N GLY A 53 4.81 8.06 1.50
CA GLY A 53 3.40 8.31 1.24
C GLY A 53 2.53 7.07 1.50
N TYR A 54 3.00 5.89 1.11
CA TYR A 54 2.34 4.63 1.39
C TYR A 54 2.18 4.37 2.89
N TYR A 55 3.20 4.64 3.72
CA TYR A 55 3.08 4.49 5.18
C TYR A 55 2.11 5.50 5.79
N LEU A 56 2.19 6.77 5.38
CA LEU A 56 1.31 7.81 5.92
C LEU A 56 -0.17 7.53 5.62
N ILE A 57 -0.48 7.11 4.39
CA ILE A 57 -1.86 6.81 3.99
C ILE A 57 -2.39 5.60 4.77
N ASN A 58 -1.63 4.51 4.87
CA ASN A 58 -2.12 3.28 5.49
C ASN A 58 -2.23 3.38 7.01
N LEU A 59 -1.23 3.97 7.67
CA LEU A 59 -1.28 4.20 9.12
C LEU A 59 -2.32 5.26 9.48
N GLY A 60 -2.45 6.32 8.66
CA GLY A 60 -3.48 7.33 8.82
C GLY A 60 -4.90 6.76 8.67
N TYR A 61 -5.12 5.92 7.66
CA TYR A 61 -6.39 5.22 7.48
C TYR A 61 -6.69 4.31 8.66
N ALA A 62 -5.73 3.50 9.11
CA ALA A 62 -5.91 2.65 10.29
C ALA A 62 -6.30 3.45 11.55
N ALA A 63 -5.72 4.64 11.75
CA ALA A 63 -6.10 5.51 12.86
C ALA A 63 -7.53 6.06 12.72
N ILE A 64 -7.94 6.47 11.52
CA ILE A 64 -9.29 7.00 11.23
C ILE A 64 -10.37 5.92 11.33
N THR A 65 -9.99 4.65 11.18
CA THR A 65 -10.91 3.51 11.24
C THR A 65 -11.31 3.12 12.68
N ILE A 66 -10.51 3.45 13.70
CA ILE A 66 -10.79 3.08 15.10
C ILE A 66 -12.16 3.59 15.60
N PRO A 67 -12.56 4.86 15.37
CA PRO A 67 -13.88 5.35 15.76
C PRO A 67 -15.05 4.64 15.09
N SER A 68 -14.84 3.93 13.97
CA SER A 68 -15.89 3.23 13.24
C SER A 68 -16.28 1.88 13.84
N PHE A 69 -15.47 1.36 14.77
CA PHE A 69 -15.76 0.08 15.44
C PHE A 69 -17.02 0.17 16.28
N GLN A 70 -17.91 -0.80 16.09
CA GLN A 70 -19.10 -0.94 16.94
C GLN A 70 -18.71 -1.38 18.36
N GLN A 71 -19.65 -1.23 19.31
CA GLN A 71 -19.42 -1.66 20.69
C GLN A 71 -19.30 -3.19 20.76
N ILE A 72 -18.16 -3.70 21.22
CA ILE A 72 -17.87 -5.13 21.24
C ILE A 72 -18.45 -5.75 22.52
N THR A 73 -19.57 -6.44 22.32
CA THR A 73 -20.34 -7.07 23.40
C THR A 73 -19.99 -8.54 23.58
N ASN A 74 -19.53 -9.23 22.53
CA ASN A 74 -19.16 -10.65 22.56
C ASN A 74 -17.98 -10.94 21.60
N MET A 75 -17.48 -12.19 21.66
CA MET A 75 -16.31 -12.63 20.88
C MET A 75 -16.60 -12.77 19.37
N GLU A 76 -17.84 -13.02 19.00
CA GLU A 76 -18.27 -13.11 17.59
C GLU A 76 -18.24 -11.74 16.90
N LEU A 77 -18.72 -10.69 17.58
CA LEU A 77 -18.67 -9.32 17.07
C LEU A 77 -17.23 -8.85 16.92
N LEU A 78 -16.36 -9.20 17.87
CA LEU A 78 -14.91 -8.91 17.80
C LEU A 78 -14.29 -9.48 16.51
N LEU A 79 -14.55 -10.75 16.22
CA LEU A 79 -14.03 -11.42 15.03
C LEU A 79 -14.59 -10.82 13.74
N THR A 80 -15.87 -10.49 13.72
CA THR A 80 -16.55 -9.88 12.57
C THR A 80 -16.00 -8.49 12.25
N GLU A 81 -15.88 -7.62 13.26
CA GLU A 81 -15.35 -6.26 13.11
C GLU A 81 -13.87 -6.27 12.68
N LEU A 82 -13.04 -7.13 13.29
CA LEU A 82 -11.64 -7.27 12.90
C LEU A 82 -11.51 -7.76 11.45
N SER A 83 -12.25 -8.78 11.07
CA SER A 83 -12.14 -9.39 9.74
C SER A 83 -12.57 -8.43 8.63
N THR A 84 -13.64 -7.66 8.84
CA THR A 84 -14.13 -6.68 7.86
C THR A 84 -13.14 -5.55 7.65
N HIS A 85 -12.57 -5.01 8.72
CA HIS A 85 -11.68 -3.85 8.66
C HIS A 85 -10.28 -4.22 8.15
N ILE A 86 -9.75 -5.38 8.59
CA ILE A 86 -8.48 -5.92 8.07
C ILE A 86 -8.63 -6.30 6.58
N GLY A 87 -9.72 -6.98 6.21
CA GLY A 87 -10.00 -7.36 4.82
C GLY A 87 -10.08 -6.14 3.91
N SER A 88 -10.70 -5.06 4.37
CA SER A 88 -10.79 -3.79 3.63
C SER A 88 -9.41 -3.18 3.36
N ILE A 89 -8.54 -3.13 4.39
CA ILE A 89 -7.16 -2.67 4.21
C ILE A 89 -6.44 -3.54 3.18
N PHE A 90 -6.54 -4.87 3.27
CA PHE A 90 -5.85 -5.76 2.35
C PHE A 90 -6.33 -5.59 0.90
N LEU A 91 -7.63 -5.37 0.68
CA LEU A 91 -8.17 -5.10 -0.64
C LEU A 91 -7.67 -3.77 -1.21
N ILE A 92 -7.63 -2.71 -0.38
CA ILE A 92 -7.08 -1.40 -0.78
C ILE A 92 -5.59 -1.52 -1.12
N LEU A 93 -4.79 -2.19 -0.28
CA LEU A 93 -3.38 -2.44 -0.52
C LEU A 93 -3.17 -3.22 -1.84
N GLY A 94 -3.95 -4.28 -2.05
CA GLY A 94 -3.92 -5.07 -3.27
C GLY A 94 -4.23 -4.22 -4.51
N ALA A 95 -5.32 -3.45 -4.47
CA ALA A 95 -5.71 -2.56 -5.56
C ALA A 95 -4.64 -1.50 -5.88
N LEU A 96 -4.00 -0.94 -4.84
CA LEU A 96 -2.94 0.04 -4.98
C LEU A 96 -1.67 -0.59 -5.59
N HIS A 97 -1.38 -1.84 -5.22
CA HIS A 97 -0.27 -2.62 -5.80
C HIS A 97 -0.48 -2.89 -7.30
N PHE A 98 -1.68 -3.33 -7.69
CA PHE A 98 -2.01 -3.54 -9.10
C PHE A 98 -2.01 -2.22 -9.89
N ASN A 99 -2.54 -1.13 -9.32
CA ASN A 99 -2.49 0.19 -9.97
C ASN A 99 -1.07 0.65 -10.26
N ASN A 100 -0.14 0.50 -9.31
CA ASN A 100 1.27 0.84 -9.52
C ASN A 100 1.83 0.08 -10.72
N ILE A 101 1.62 -1.24 -10.81
CA ILE A 101 2.09 -2.06 -11.94
C ILE A 101 1.46 -1.61 -13.26
N ILE A 102 0.15 -1.35 -13.28
CA ILE A 102 -0.58 -0.92 -14.48
C ILE A 102 -0.07 0.42 -15.00
N VAL A 103 0.04 1.42 -14.13
CA VAL A 103 0.53 2.77 -14.48
C VAL A 103 1.93 2.68 -15.08
N LEU A 104 2.80 1.89 -14.45
CA LEU A 104 4.18 1.76 -14.89
C LEU A 104 4.30 1.00 -16.23
N ASN A 105 3.47 -0.01 -16.45
CA ASN A 105 3.41 -0.72 -17.74
C ASN A 105 2.86 0.19 -18.86
N LEU A 106 1.86 1.03 -18.58
CA LEU A 106 1.34 2.02 -19.52
C LEU A 106 2.38 3.09 -19.89
N LEU A 107 3.14 3.58 -18.92
CA LEU A 107 4.23 4.53 -19.15
C LEU A 107 5.35 3.90 -19.99
N SER A 108 5.72 2.65 -19.71
CA SER A 108 6.71 1.88 -20.49
C SER A 108 6.33 1.78 -21.98
N LYS A 109 5.08 1.40 -22.26
CA LYS A 109 4.57 1.29 -23.64
C LYS A 109 4.59 2.63 -24.39
N ARG A 110 4.32 3.74 -23.70
CA ARG A 110 4.39 5.09 -24.30
C ARG A 110 5.83 5.48 -24.65
N LYS A 111 6.81 5.20 -23.78
CA LYS A 111 8.24 5.45 -24.06
C LYS A 111 8.72 4.67 -25.29
N GLN A 112 8.41 3.37 -25.37
CA GLN A 112 8.79 2.53 -26.51
C GLN A 112 8.20 3.04 -27.84
N LYS A 113 6.93 3.46 -27.83
CA LYS A 113 6.27 4.01 -29.01
C LYS A 113 6.92 5.32 -29.50
N ILE A 114 7.34 6.19 -28.58
CA ILE A 114 8.04 7.44 -28.91
C ILE A 114 9.42 7.15 -29.52
N ILE A 115 10.20 6.24 -28.91
CA ILE A 115 11.53 5.88 -29.43
C ILE A 115 11.43 5.28 -30.84
N GLN A 116 10.41 4.45 -31.11
CA GLN A 116 10.18 3.90 -32.46
C GLN A 116 9.83 4.97 -33.50
N LEU A 117 9.17 6.08 -33.11
CA LEU A 117 8.84 7.18 -34.01
C LEU A 117 10.04 8.05 -34.38
N PHE A 118 11.08 8.08 -33.56
CA PHE A 118 12.32 8.83 -33.83
C PHE A 118 13.41 7.99 -34.52
N ASN A 119 13.28 6.67 -34.52
CA ASN A 119 14.21 5.73 -35.18
C ASN A 119 13.76 5.28 -36.59
N ASN A 120 12.61 5.78 -37.07
CA ASN A 120 12.11 5.63 -38.45
C ASN A 120 12.20 6.97 -39.17
#